data_AF-A0A0C2FKN0-F1
#
_entry.id   AF-A0A0C2FKN0-F1
#
_cell.length_a   1.000
_cell.length_b   1.000
_cell.length_c   1.000
_cell.angle_alpha   90.00
_cell.angle_beta   90.00
_cell.angle_gamma   90.00
#
_symmetry.space_group_name_H-M   'P 1'
#
loop_
_entity.id
_entity.type
_entity.pdbx_description
1 polymer ?
#
loop_
_entity_poly.entity_id
_entity_poly.type
_entity_poly.pdbx_seq_one_letter_code
_entity_poly.pdbx_strand_id
1 'polypeptide(L)'
;GCLDFLSYCYEEVFGFTFELNLATRPEHFLGEISTWDEAEAALKAALDDCGKSWKLKEGDGAFYGPKEIGYMTQIDITIKDSLERNHQCATIQLDFQLPQRFDLSYFEFFVLFSENGEKQRPVIIHRAILGSVERMIAILAENCSGKWPFWLSPRQVLHTLMVWGGIHSTVFFTVILTES
;
A
#
# COMPACT_ATOMS: atom_id res chain seq x y z
N GLY A 1 -4.17 12.27 -5.05
CA GLY A 1 -3.16 12.04 -4.01
C GLY A 1 -2.81 10.56 -3.87
N CYS A 2 -1.95 10.21 -2.91
CA CYS A 2 -1.55 8.82 -2.66
C CYS A 2 -2.74 7.93 -2.25
N LEU A 3 -3.62 8.45 -1.39
CA LEU A 3 -4.83 7.77 -0.91
C LEU A 3 -5.88 7.58 -2.02
N ASP A 4 -5.99 8.52 -2.96
CA ASP A 4 -6.89 8.36 -4.11
C ASP A 4 -6.43 7.22 -5.02
N PHE A 5 -5.12 7.12 -5.27
CA PHE A 5 -4.56 6.01 -6.04
C PHE A 5 -4.76 4.67 -5.35
N LEU A 6 -4.62 4.63 -4.01
CA LEU A 6 -4.93 3.46 -3.22
C LEU A 6 -6.40 3.07 -3.39
N SER A 7 -7.32 4.03 -3.26
CA SER A 7 -8.76 3.81 -3.41
C SER A 7 -9.08 3.23 -4.78
N TYR A 8 -8.53 3.81 -5.85
CA TYR A 8 -8.68 3.30 -7.21
C TYR A 8 -8.19 1.84 -7.34
N CYS A 9 -7.00 1.52 -6.83
CA CYS A 9 -6.48 0.16 -6.92
C CYS A 9 -7.37 -0.84 -6.16
N TYR A 10 -7.72 -0.54 -4.91
CA TYR A 10 -8.44 -1.48 -4.07
C TYR A 10 -9.92 -1.60 -4.43
N GLU A 11 -10.62 -0.47 -4.59
CA GLU A 11 -12.08 -0.45 -4.79
C GLU A 11 -12.44 -0.69 -6.27
N GLU A 12 -11.82 0.03 -7.21
CA GLU A 12 -12.23 -0.01 -8.62
C GLU A 12 -11.58 -1.16 -9.39
N VAL A 13 -10.31 -1.47 -9.13
CA VAL A 13 -9.57 -2.50 -9.90
C VAL A 13 -9.74 -3.90 -9.29
N PHE A 14 -9.56 -4.04 -7.98
CA PHE A 14 -9.60 -5.35 -7.31
C PHE A 14 -10.93 -5.67 -6.63
N GLY A 15 -11.79 -4.68 -6.39
CA GLY A 15 -13.09 -4.90 -5.73
C GLY A 15 -13.00 -5.23 -4.23
N PHE A 16 -11.95 -4.78 -3.55
CA PHE A 16 -11.79 -4.96 -2.10
C PHE A 16 -12.33 -3.76 -1.31
N THR A 17 -12.83 -4.05 -0.11
CA THR A 17 -13.04 -3.04 0.94
C THR A 17 -11.82 -2.96 1.84
N PHE A 18 -11.44 -1.74 2.25
CA PHE A 18 -10.30 -1.53 3.13
C PHE A 18 -10.62 -0.59 4.31
N GLU A 19 -9.84 -0.74 5.38
CA GLU A 19 -9.85 0.13 6.55
C GLU A 19 -8.52 0.86 6.67
N LEU A 20 -8.59 2.17 6.92
CA LEU A 20 -7.42 3.02 7.20
C LEU A 20 -7.16 3.05 8.70
N ASN A 21 -5.91 2.85 9.10
CA ASN A 21 -5.49 2.87 10.49
C ASN A 21 -4.29 3.80 10.66
N LEU A 22 -4.40 4.80 11.54
CA LEU A 22 -3.29 5.67 11.90
C LEU A 22 -2.52 5.05 13.07
N ALA A 23 -1.29 4.64 12.82
CA ALA A 23 -0.40 4.09 13.82
C ALA A 23 0.49 5.20 14.40
N THR A 24 0.31 5.47 15.70
CA THR A 24 1.01 6.56 16.42
C THR A 24 2.28 6.07 17.11
N ARG A 25 3.04 7.03 17.64
CA ARG A 25 4.31 6.82 18.33
C ARG A 25 4.22 5.70 19.39
N PRO A 26 5.10 4.67 19.32
CA PRO A 26 5.18 3.60 20.32
C PRO A 26 5.77 4.09 21.65
N GLU A 27 5.61 3.29 22.72
CA GLU A 27 6.20 3.58 24.05
C GLU A 27 7.73 3.73 23.98
N HIS A 28 8.38 2.88 23.17
CA HIS A 28 9.80 2.95 22.88
C HIS A 28 10.01 3.62 21.52
N PHE A 29 10.26 4.92 21.56
CA PHE A 29 10.64 5.69 20.39
C PHE A 29 12.00 6.34 20.61
N LEU A 30 12.53 6.89 19.54
CA LEU A 30 13.77 7.63 19.53
C LEU A 30 13.53 8.87 18.64
N GLY A 31 14.46 9.83 18.66
CA GLY A 31 14.27 11.14 18.01
C GLY A 31 13.49 12.13 18.87
N GLU A 32 13.22 13.32 18.33
CA GLU A 32 12.53 14.37 19.07
C GLU A 32 11.00 14.21 19.02
N ILE A 33 10.35 14.49 20.14
CA ILE A 33 8.89 14.47 20.29
C ILE A 33 8.23 15.46 19.32
N SER A 34 8.83 16.64 19.13
CA SER A 34 8.36 17.66 18.19
C SER A 34 8.18 17.12 16.76
N THR A 35 9.16 16.33 16.29
CA THR A 35 9.14 15.75 14.94
C THR A 35 8.02 14.71 14.80
N TRP A 36 7.77 13.94 15.84
CA TRP A 36 6.66 12.99 15.88
C TRP A 36 5.31 13.68 15.87
N ASP A 37 5.15 14.74 16.67
CA ASP A 37 3.90 15.49 16.75
C ASP A 37 3.57 16.15 15.40
N GLU A 38 4.58 16.69 14.70
CA GLU A 38 4.45 17.19 13.33
C GLU A 38 4.06 16.09 12.33
N ALA A 39 4.71 14.93 12.41
CA ALA A 39 4.45 13.80 11.53
C ALA A 39 3.02 13.25 11.70
N GLU A 40 2.59 13.06 12.94
CA GLU A 40 1.25 12.57 13.29
C GLU A 40 0.18 13.59 12.89
N ALA A 41 0.42 14.89 13.12
CA ALA A 41 -0.48 15.94 12.68
C ALA A 41 -0.63 15.98 11.16
N ALA A 42 0.47 15.83 10.41
CA ALA A 42 0.45 15.80 8.95
C ALA A 42 -0.31 14.59 8.39
N LEU A 43 -0.08 13.39 8.93
CA LEU A 43 -0.81 12.19 8.52
C LEU A 43 -2.28 12.25 8.89
N LYS A 44 -2.61 12.75 10.08
CA LYS A 44 -3.99 12.96 10.52
C LYS A 44 -4.72 13.94 9.61
N ALA A 45 -4.10 15.08 9.28
CA ALA A 45 -4.68 16.05 8.36
C ALA A 45 -4.92 15.44 6.97
N ALA A 46 -3.98 14.62 6.46
CA ALA A 46 -4.14 13.93 5.18
C ALA A 46 -5.27 12.87 5.21
N LEU A 47 -5.46 12.19 6.33
CA LEU A 47 -6.58 11.26 6.53
C LEU A 47 -7.92 11.99 6.67
N ASP A 48 -7.96 13.12 7.35
CA ASP A 48 -9.18 13.92 7.50
C ASP A 48 -9.60 14.55 6.16
N ASP A 49 -8.64 15.00 5.35
CA ASP A 49 -8.87 15.55 4.00
C ASP A 49 -9.32 14.49 2.99
N CYS A 50 -8.92 13.22 3.17
CA CYS A 50 -9.34 12.14 2.25
C CYS A 50 -10.83 11.77 2.38
N GLY A 51 -11.50 12.22 3.44
CA GLY A 51 -12.93 12.01 3.66
C GLY A 51 -13.36 10.56 3.93
N LYS A 52 -12.41 9.63 4.09
CA LYS A 52 -12.69 8.22 4.47
C LYS A 52 -12.55 8.02 5.98
N SER A 53 -13.35 7.12 6.54
CA SER A 53 -13.24 6.75 7.95
C SER A 53 -11.91 6.05 8.24
N TRP A 54 -11.24 6.46 9.30
CA TRP A 54 -10.00 5.86 9.77
C TRP A 54 -10.07 5.57 11.28
N LYS A 55 -9.26 4.61 11.74
CA LYS A 55 -9.16 4.21 13.15
C LYS A 55 -7.79 4.58 13.71
N LEU A 56 -7.74 4.96 14.97
CA LEU A 56 -6.47 5.18 15.67
C LEU A 56 -5.96 3.86 16.24
N LYS A 57 -4.69 3.53 15.97
CA LYS A 57 -3.96 2.44 16.61
C LYS A 57 -2.85 3.04 17.46
N GLU A 58 -3.14 3.20 18.74
CA GLU A 58 -2.21 3.80 19.70
C GLU A 58 -0.98 2.90 19.88
N GLY A 59 0.21 3.47 19.63
CA GLY A 59 1.49 2.80 19.87
C GLY A 59 1.89 1.70 18.88
N ASP A 60 1.13 1.50 17.79
CA ASP A 60 1.42 0.48 16.75
C ASP A 60 2.32 1.02 15.63
N GLY A 61 2.90 2.22 15.81
CA GLY A 61 3.85 2.80 14.86
C GLY A 61 5.06 1.89 14.68
N ALA A 62 5.52 1.73 13.44
CA ALA A 62 6.54 0.75 13.11
C ALA A 62 7.86 1.01 13.87
N PHE A 63 8.32 -0.04 14.57
CA PHE A 63 9.67 -0.17 15.12
C PHE A 63 10.33 -1.39 14.45
N TYR A 64 10.75 -1.27 13.19
CA TYR A 64 11.38 -2.39 12.49
C TYR A 64 12.61 -1.97 11.68
N GLY A 65 13.77 -2.34 12.22
CA GLY A 65 15.07 -2.29 11.57
C GLY A 65 16.15 -2.76 12.55
N PRO A 66 17.31 -3.26 12.09
CA PRO A 66 18.39 -3.71 12.96
C PRO A 66 18.88 -2.54 13.83
N LYS A 67 18.33 -2.40 15.05
CA LYS A 67 18.64 -1.45 16.14
C LYS A 67 18.84 0.04 15.83
N GLU A 68 18.84 0.44 14.58
CA GLU A 68 19.39 1.72 14.17
C GLU A 68 18.73 2.21 12.89
N ILE A 69 17.48 1.93 12.52
CA ILE A 69 16.85 2.55 11.32
C ILE A 69 15.43 3.05 11.59
N GLY A 70 15.30 4.36 11.82
CA GLY A 70 14.17 5.19 11.40
C GLY A 70 12.88 5.12 12.21
N TYR A 71 12.44 6.27 12.71
CA TYR A 71 11.21 6.49 13.47
C TYR A 71 10.11 6.89 12.53
N MET A 72 8.95 6.22 12.61
CA MET A 72 7.94 6.43 11.59
C MET A 72 6.52 6.17 12.07
N THR A 73 5.69 7.23 12.07
CA THR A 73 4.23 7.08 12.08
C THR A 73 3.79 6.67 10.68
N GLN A 74 2.75 5.85 10.62
CA GLN A 74 2.29 5.26 9.37
C GLN A 74 0.77 5.15 9.33
N ILE A 75 0.26 5.15 8.10
CA ILE A 75 -1.10 4.77 7.77
C ILE A 75 -1.06 3.33 7.30
N ASP A 76 -1.69 2.44 8.05
CA ASP A 76 -1.81 1.03 7.72
C ASP A 76 -3.18 0.73 7.10
N ILE A 77 -3.13 0.09 5.95
CA ILE A 77 -4.31 -0.25 5.16
C ILE A 77 -4.54 -1.75 5.27
N THR A 78 -5.68 -2.06 5.87
CA THR A 78 -6.12 -3.43 6.10
C THR A 78 -7.23 -3.76 5.13
N ILE A 79 -7.08 -4.84 4.38
CA ILE A 79 -8.17 -5.39 3.56
C ILE A 79 -8.85 -6.53 4.25
N LYS A 80 -10.16 -6.66 3.98
CA LYS A 80 -10.96 -7.81 4.41
C LYS A 80 -11.14 -8.74 3.21
N ASP A 81 -10.74 -10.00 3.34
CA ASP A 81 -10.92 -11.01 2.30
C ASP A 81 -12.35 -11.60 2.31
N SER A 82 -12.65 -12.46 1.33
CA SER A 82 -13.95 -13.15 1.21
C SER A 82 -14.28 -14.08 2.37
N LEU A 83 -13.30 -14.40 3.23
CA LEU A 83 -13.45 -15.23 4.44
C LEU A 83 -13.48 -14.37 5.72
N GLU A 84 -13.69 -13.07 5.58
CA GLU A 84 -13.74 -12.10 6.67
C GLU A 84 -12.43 -11.93 7.47
N ARG A 85 -11.29 -12.35 6.92
CA ARG A 85 -9.99 -12.16 7.57
C ARG A 85 -9.38 -10.83 7.16
N ASN A 86 -8.74 -10.18 8.14
CA ASN A 86 -8.07 -8.90 7.97
C ASN A 86 -6.60 -9.09 7.62
N HIS A 87 -6.16 -8.50 6.51
CA HIS A 87 -4.78 -8.54 6.04
C HIS A 87 -4.23 -7.13 5.86
N GLN A 88 -3.18 -6.79 6.60
CA GLN A 88 -2.43 -5.56 6.35
C GLN A 88 -1.60 -5.74 5.08
N CYS A 89 -1.87 -4.91 4.08
CA CYS A 89 -1.22 -5.00 2.78
C CYS A 89 -0.49 -3.71 2.43
N ALA A 90 -1.21 -2.59 2.40
CA ALA A 90 -0.62 -1.31 2.06
C ALA A 90 -0.20 -0.53 3.30
N THR A 91 0.84 0.30 3.11
CA THR A 91 1.33 1.20 4.14
C THR A 91 1.81 2.51 3.50
N ILE A 92 1.59 3.62 4.19
CA ILE A 92 2.14 4.94 3.86
C ILE A 92 2.83 5.43 5.12
N GLN A 93 4.11 5.72 5.01
CA GLN A 93 4.97 5.92 6.16
C GLN A 93 5.76 7.23 5.98
N LEU A 94 5.84 8.04 7.04
CA LEU A 94 6.47 9.36 6.99
C LEU A 94 7.81 9.39 7.76
N ASP A 95 8.92 9.54 7.03
CA ASP A 95 10.28 9.39 7.53
C ASP A 95 11.02 10.73 7.59
N PHE A 96 11.35 11.14 8.81
CA PHE A 96 12.15 12.34 9.11
C PHE A 96 13.61 12.00 9.47
N GLN A 97 13.95 10.73 9.63
CA GLN A 97 15.24 10.27 10.14
C GLN A 97 16.23 9.92 9.05
N LEU A 98 15.81 9.17 8.02
CA LEU A 98 16.68 8.87 6.89
C LEU A 98 17.22 10.14 6.21
N PRO A 99 16.43 11.21 6.02
CA PRO A 99 16.96 12.49 5.52
C PRO A 99 18.12 13.04 6.36
N GLN A 100 18.05 12.95 7.69
CA GLN A 100 19.11 13.43 8.58
C GLN A 100 20.36 12.56 8.48
N ARG A 101 20.19 11.24 8.39
CA ARG A 101 21.31 10.29 8.39
C ARG A 101 22.08 10.26 7.08
N PHE A 102 21.39 10.49 5.98
CA PHE A 102 22.01 10.66 4.67
C PHE A 102 22.42 12.11 4.39
N ASP A 103 22.27 13.02 5.37
CA ASP A 103 22.52 14.47 5.26
C ASP A 103 21.88 15.10 4.01
N LEU A 104 20.64 14.68 3.72
CA LEU A 104 19.88 15.20 2.59
C LEU A 104 19.46 16.64 2.88
N SER A 105 19.70 17.52 1.91
CA SER A 105 19.29 18.91 2.00
C SER A 105 18.88 19.45 0.63
N TYR A 106 17.98 20.42 0.64
CA TYR A 106 17.57 21.17 -0.53
C TYR A 106 17.51 22.65 -0.21
N PHE A 107 17.55 23.48 -1.25
CA PHE A 107 17.28 24.90 -1.14
C PHE A 107 15.85 25.15 -1.59
N GLU A 108 15.08 25.87 -0.78
CA GLU A 108 13.77 26.34 -1.20
C GLU A 108 13.94 27.37 -2.33
N PHE A 109 12.99 27.40 -3.26
CA PHE A 109 13.06 28.23 -4.46
C PHE A 109 13.30 29.72 -4.17
N PHE A 110 12.64 30.27 -3.14
CA PHE A 110 12.80 31.67 -2.72
C PHE A 110 14.13 31.92 -1.98
N VAL A 111 14.70 30.90 -1.36
CA VAL A 111 15.92 30.98 -0.56
C VAL A 111 17.18 30.98 -1.44
N LEU A 112 17.10 30.47 -2.67
CA LEU A 112 18.19 30.54 -3.67
C LEU A 112 18.65 31.96 -4.02
N PHE A 113 17.79 32.97 -3.79
CA PHE A 113 18.08 34.38 -4.06
C PHE A 113 18.42 35.18 -2.79
N SER A 114 18.43 34.54 -1.62
CA SER A 114 18.77 35.18 -0.34
C SER A 114 20.26 35.00 -0.03
N GLU A 115 20.93 36.06 0.41
CA GLU A 115 22.36 36.03 0.79
C GLU A 115 22.64 35.10 2.00
N ASN A 116 21.60 34.74 2.77
CA ASN A 116 21.67 33.90 3.96
C ASN A 116 21.07 32.50 3.76
N GLY A 117 21.13 31.95 2.54
CA GLY A 117 20.37 30.76 2.16
C GLY A 117 20.52 29.56 3.10
N GLU A 118 19.54 29.33 3.98
CA GLU A 118 19.50 28.17 4.87
C GLU A 118 19.05 26.92 4.12
N LYS A 119 19.79 25.83 4.31
CA LYS A 119 19.47 24.52 3.75
C LYS A 119 18.29 23.91 4.53
N GLN A 120 17.27 23.48 3.81
CA GLN A 120 16.13 22.75 4.37
C GLN A 120 16.33 21.25 4.22
N ARG A 121 15.76 20.45 5.12
CA ARG A 121 15.78 18.98 5.03
C ARG A 121 14.47 18.46 4.43
N PRO A 122 14.52 17.55 3.45
CA PRO A 122 13.32 16.94 2.90
C PRO A 122 12.73 15.92 3.88
N VAL A 123 11.43 15.67 3.76
CA VAL A 123 10.75 14.55 4.41
C VAL A 123 10.57 13.44 3.38
N ILE A 124 10.86 12.19 3.75
CA ILE A 124 10.68 11.03 2.87
C ILE A 124 9.34 10.36 3.17
N ILE A 125 8.59 10.02 2.12
CA ILE A 125 7.35 9.24 2.24
C ILE A 125 7.62 7.86 1.64
N HIS A 126 7.59 6.81 2.46
CA HIS A 126 7.61 5.44 1.97
C HIS A 126 6.18 4.99 1.71
N ARG A 127 5.94 4.34 0.58
CA ARG A 127 4.60 3.86 0.21
C ARG A 127 4.68 2.49 -0.45
N ALA A 128 3.82 1.60 0.00
CA ALA A 128 3.54 0.33 -0.68
C ALA A 128 2.02 0.19 -0.84
N ILE A 129 1.55 0.10 -2.09
CA ILE A 129 0.10 0.00 -2.39
C ILE A 129 -0.37 -1.45 -2.44
N LEU A 130 0.48 -2.40 -2.84
CA LEU A 130 0.12 -3.83 -2.77
C LEU A 130 0.74 -4.52 -1.56
N GLY A 131 1.67 -3.85 -0.88
CA GLY A 131 2.61 -4.50 0.02
C GLY A 131 3.54 -5.43 -0.77
N SER A 132 3.61 -6.68 -0.33
CA SER A 132 4.24 -7.76 -1.11
C SER A 132 3.30 -8.20 -2.23
N VAL A 133 3.85 -8.30 -3.44
CA VAL A 133 3.11 -8.80 -4.60
C VAL A 133 2.68 -10.25 -4.39
N GLU A 134 3.51 -11.06 -3.74
CA GLU A 134 3.21 -12.46 -3.39
C GLU A 134 2.01 -12.55 -2.45
N ARG A 135 1.97 -11.71 -1.41
CA ARG A 135 0.82 -11.64 -0.49
C ARG A 135 -0.44 -11.20 -1.22
N MET A 136 -0.34 -10.18 -2.08
CA MET A 136 -1.48 -9.69 -2.85
C MET A 136 -2.04 -10.77 -3.79
N ILE A 137 -1.16 -11.49 -4.51
CA ILE A 137 -1.58 -12.61 -5.38
C ILE A 137 -2.26 -13.71 -4.56
N ALA A 138 -1.76 -14.05 -3.37
CA ALA A 138 -2.37 -15.05 -2.50
C ALA A 138 -3.79 -14.63 -2.08
N ILE A 139 -3.96 -13.38 -1.63
CA ILE A 139 -5.27 -12.85 -1.22
C ILE A 139 -6.24 -12.79 -2.41
N LEU A 140 -5.78 -12.37 -3.59
CA LEU A 140 -6.58 -12.36 -4.80
C LEU A 140 -6.99 -13.77 -5.24
N ALA A 141 -6.08 -14.76 -5.15
CA ALA A 141 -6.38 -16.14 -5.50
C ALA A 141 -7.51 -16.71 -4.63
N GLU A 142 -7.46 -16.44 -3.32
CA GLU A 142 -8.48 -16.83 -2.36
C GLU A 142 -9.80 -16.07 -2.58
N ASN A 143 -9.73 -14.74 -2.79
CA ASN A 143 -10.90 -13.90 -3.03
C ASN A 143 -11.64 -14.30 -4.31
N CYS A 144 -10.90 -14.62 -5.37
CA CYS A 144 -11.46 -15.06 -6.65
C CYS A 144 -11.81 -16.56 -6.67
N SER A 145 -11.46 -17.35 -5.64
CA SER A 145 -11.57 -18.81 -5.67
C SER A 145 -10.97 -19.44 -6.94
N GLY A 146 -9.86 -18.87 -7.43
CA GLY A 146 -9.20 -19.26 -8.69
C GLY A 146 -9.89 -18.80 -10.00
N LYS A 147 -11.04 -18.11 -9.93
CA LYS A 147 -11.74 -17.50 -11.08
C LYS A 147 -11.27 -16.07 -11.30
N TRP A 148 -10.08 -15.94 -11.91
CA TRP A 148 -9.45 -14.66 -12.14
C TRP A 148 -10.26 -13.76 -13.10
N PRO A 149 -10.27 -12.44 -12.89
CA PRO A 149 -10.71 -11.49 -13.90
C PRO A 149 -9.95 -11.70 -15.20
N PHE A 150 -10.59 -11.45 -16.34
CA PHE A 150 -9.99 -11.70 -17.66
C PHE A 150 -8.60 -11.07 -17.83
N TRP A 151 -8.41 -9.86 -17.31
CA TRP A 151 -7.15 -9.12 -17.39
C TRP A 151 -6.03 -9.69 -16.51
N LEU A 152 -6.36 -10.49 -15.50
CA LEU A 152 -5.42 -11.09 -14.56
C LEU A 152 -5.26 -12.61 -14.76
N SER A 153 -6.18 -13.23 -15.51
CA SER A 153 -6.17 -14.68 -15.73
C SER A 153 -4.91 -15.12 -16.48
N PRO A 154 -4.15 -16.11 -15.97
CA PRO A 154 -3.01 -16.69 -16.69
C PRO A 154 -3.45 -17.48 -17.93
N ARG A 155 -4.74 -17.79 -18.05
CA ARG A 155 -5.35 -18.49 -19.19
C ARG A 155 -6.58 -17.72 -19.66
N GLN A 156 -6.37 -16.80 -20.59
CA GLN A 156 -7.42 -15.88 -21.06
C GLN A 156 -8.36 -16.50 -22.07
N VAL A 157 -7.82 -17.17 -23.09
CA VAL A 157 -8.59 -17.83 -24.15
C VAL A 157 -7.98 -19.19 -24.44
N LEU A 158 -8.85 -20.19 -24.63
CA LEU A 158 -8.48 -21.49 -25.16
C LEU A 158 -9.25 -21.71 -26.46
N HIS A 159 -8.54 -21.90 -27.57
CA HIS A 159 -9.15 -22.20 -28.87
C HIS A 159 -9.02 -23.70 -29.17
N THR A 160 -10.16 -24.40 -29.21
CA THR A 160 -10.20 -25.83 -29.58
C THR A 160 -10.57 -25.96 -31.05
N LEU A 161 -9.62 -26.41 -31.88
CA LEU A 161 -9.90 -26.82 -33.25
C LEU A 161 -10.65 -28.15 -33.23
N MET A 162 -11.95 -28.13 -33.55
CA MET A 162 -12.69 -29.36 -33.83
C MET A 162 -12.26 -29.91 -35.19
N VAL A 163 -11.46 -30.97 -35.18
CA VAL A 163 -11.12 -31.73 -36.39
C VAL A 163 -12.30 -32.63 -36.72
N TRP A 164 -12.92 -32.43 -37.87
CA TRP A 164 -14.03 -33.28 -38.35
C TRP A 164 -13.46 -34.62 -38.80
N GLY A 165 -13.44 -35.61 -37.90
CA GLY A 165 -12.96 -36.96 -38.25
C GLY A 165 -12.49 -37.77 -37.05
N GLY A 166 -13.43 -38.19 -36.20
CA GLY A 166 -13.19 -39.22 -35.19
C GLY A 166 -12.41 -38.72 -33.96
N ILE A 167 -12.97 -38.99 -32.78
CA ILE A 167 -12.29 -38.79 -31.51
C ILE A 167 -11.15 -39.82 -31.45
N HIS A 168 -9.95 -39.42 -31.82
CA HIS A 168 -8.71 -40.04 -31.35
C HIS A 168 -7.86 -38.95 -30.70
N SER A 169 -7.43 -39.23 -29.47
CA SER A 169 -6.85 -38.33 -28.46
C SER A 169 -7.85 -37.42 -27.74
N THR A 170 -8.31 -37.92 -26.60
CA THR A 170 -8.98 -37.19 -25.54
C THR A 170 -8.07 -36.06 -25.04
N VAL A 171 -8.41 -34.81 -25.38
CA VAL A 171 -7.85 -33.63 -24.73
C VAL A 171 -8.98 -32.94 -24.00
N PHE A 172 -9.09 -33.19 -22.69
CA PHE A 172 -10.03 -32.51 -21.80
C PHE A 172 -9.48 -31.14 -21.43
N PHE A 173 -10.16 -30.05 -21.78
CA PHE A 173 -9.97 -28.76 -21.11
C PHE A 173 -11.30 -27.99 -21.04
N THR A 174 -11.79 -27.84 -19.81
CA THR A 174 -12.99 -27.08 -19.46
C THR A 174 -12.71 -25.58 -19.56
N VAL A 175 -13.51 -24.88 -20.36
CA VAL A 175 -13.62 -23.42 -20.35
C VAL A 175 -14.73 -23.06 -19.37
N ILE A 176 -14.37 -22.48 -18.21
CA ILE A 176 -15.35 -21.77 -17.38
C ILE A 176 -15.17 -20.29 -17.69
N LEU A 177 -15.94 -19.77 -18.65
CA LEU A 177 -16.27 -18.35 -18.69
C LEU A 177 -17.32 -18.14 -17.61
N THR A 178 -16.93 -17.62 -16.45
CA THR A 178 -17.94 -17.06 -15.53
C THR A 178 -18.25 -15.65 -15.98
N GLU A 179 -19.37 -15.49 -16.67
CA GLU A 179 -20.15 -14.25 -16.62
C GLU A 179 -20.66 -14.05 -15.20
N SER A 180 -20.32 -12.91 -14.60
CA SER A 180 -21.17 -12.13 -13.67
C SER A 180 -20.53 -10.77 -13.46
#